data_AF-A0A1F8GPI3-F1
#
_entry.id   AF-A0A1F8GPI3-F1
#
_cell.length_a   1.000
_cell.length_b   1.000
_cell.length_c   1.000
_cell.angle_alpha   90.00
_cell.angle_beta   90.00
_cell.angle_gamma   90.00
#
_symmetry.space_group_name_H-M   'P 1'
#
loop_
_entity.id
_entity.type
_entity.pdbx_description
1 polymer ?
#
loop_
_entity_poly.entity_id
_entity_poly.type
_entity_poly.pdbx_seq_one_letter_code
_entity_poly.pdbx_strand_id
1 'polypeptide(L)'
;MPNTNSSILIIKSERTGQFLYFFGIQHSNDPTHSQVEAIKEFWQEFLRQSRQPSDKRIVLIERTPVDTLDSLGQAIIKYGESGEAQWLARQENINIECPEPSLETQRKVLCEKFDSPAVAYALIVRNLNAWIKRTTRSPFESALAQTISREAKAEDVYKFTPTLEWFRGYHKNLFGDQKLEDARFLASITDPRYSENSQTNKIIASITQIRNGYILNRIKDLWKLGFDVFIVYGRGHLDILRPDLEQLTII
;
A
#
# COMPACT_ATOMS: atom_id res chain seq x y z
N MET A 1 -11.19 16.08 -22.79
CA MET A 1 -10.13 15.05 -22.63
C MET A 1 -9.64 15.12 -21.20
N PRO A 2 -9.61 14.02 -20.43
CA PRO A 2 -9.13 14.06 -19.05
C PRO A 2 -7.63 14.37 -19.08
N ASN A 3 -7.19 15.27 -18.21
CA ASN A 3 -5.82 15.77 -18.12
C ASN A 3 -4.89 14.62 -17.67
N THR A 4 -4.26 13.93 -18.62
CA THR A 4 -3.44 12.71 -18.40
C THR A 4 -2.13 12.98 -17.66
N ASN A 5 -1.69 14.23 -17.55
CA ASN A 5 -0.43 14.58 -16.87
C ASN A 5 -0.42 14.37 -15.34
N SER A 6 -1.57 14.18 -14.69
CA SER A 6 -1.62 14.10 -13.22
C SER A 6 -1.43 12.69 -12.63
N SER A 7 -1.53 11.64 -13.45
CA SER A 7 -1.45 10.25 -12.99
C SER A 7 -0.09 9.61 -13.26
N ILE A 8 0.87 10.36 -13.79
CA ILE A 8 2.16 9.81 -14.21
C ILE A 8 3.28 10.73 -13.73
N LEU A 9 4.41 10.15 -13.39
CA LEU A 9 5.68 10.83 -13.22
C LEU A 9 6.76 10.07 -13.99
N ILE A 10 7.49 10.79 -14.82
CA ILE A 10 8.61 10.26 -15.60
C ILE A 10 9.83 11.07 -15.21
N ILE A 11 10.90 10.38 -14.81
CA ILE A 11 12.17 10.98 -14.43
C ILE A 11 13.26 10.34 -15.27
N LYS A 12 14.12 11.18 -15.84
CA LYS A 12 15.27 10.75 -16.61
C LYS A 12 16.52 11.43 -16.07
N SER A 13 17.56 10.65 -15.78
CA SER A 13 18.89 11.22 -15.50
C SER A 13 19.61 11.44 -16.83
N GLU A 14 19.95 12.69 -17.14
CA GLU A 14 20.78 13.01 -18.31
C GLU A 14 22.23 12.54 -18.13
N ARG A 15 22.67 12.34 -16.88
CA ARG A 15 24.03 11.91 -16.54
C ARG A 15 24.23 10.41 -16.73
N THR A 16 23.32 9.60 -16.20
CA THR A 16 23.45 8.13 -16.19
C THR A 16 22.59 7.46 -17.26
N GLY A 17 21.68 8.21 -17.88
CA GLY A 17 20.67 7.66 -18.79
C GLY A 17 19.58 6.84 -18.09
N GLN A 18 19.56 6.82 -16.74
CA GLN A 18 18.55 6.11 -15.97
C GLN A 18 17.15 6.69 -16.16
N PHE A 19 16.16 5.83 -15.99
CA PHE A 19 14.78 6.12 -16.25
C PHE A 19 13.86 5.56 -15.14
N LEU A 20 13.07 6.44 -14.53
CA LEU A 20 12.04 6.08 -13.57
C LEU A 20 10.68 6.45 -14.13
N TYR A 21 9.79 5.48 -14.10
CA TYR A 21 8.39 5.61 -14.51
C TYR A 21 7.49 5.28 -13.34
N PHE A 22 6.63 6.21 -12.94
CA PHE A 22 5.65 6.00 -11.88
C PHE A 22 4.25 6.24 -12.43
N PHE A 23 3.47 5.17 -12.51
CA PHE A 23 2.08 5.20 -12.90
C PHE A 23 1.16 5.15 -11.66
N GLY A 24 0.47 6.25 -11.40
CA GLY A 24 -0.51 6.46 -10.34
C GLY A 24 -1.90 5.97 -10.74
N ILE A 25 -2.27 4.77 -10.31
CA ILE A 25 -3.53 4.10 -10.70
C ILE A 25 -4.73 4.54 -9.85
N GLN A 26 -5.92 4.41 -10.43
CA GLN A 26 -7.17 4.25 -9.70
C GLN A 26 -7.49 2.75 -9.61
N HIS A 27 -7.56 2.17 -8.41
CA HIS A 27 -7.73 0.72 -8.25
C HIS A 27 -8.99 0.17 -8.94
N SER A 28 -8.78 -0.90 -9.70
CA SER A 28 -9.75 -1.67 -10.46
C SER A 28 -9.27 -3.12 -10.59
N ASN A 29 -10.19 -4.07 -10.42
CA ASN A 29 -9.96 -5.48 -10.74
C ASN A 29 -10.64 -5.89 -12.06
N ASP A 30 -11.12 -4.91 -12.84
CA ASP A 30 -11.77 -5.14 -14.12
C ASP A 30 -10.72 -5.18 -15.25
N PRO A 31 -10.51 -6.33 -15.92
CA PRO A 31 -9.55 -6.46 -17.01
C PRO A 31 -9.92 -5.66 -18.27
N THR A 32 -11.15 -5.15 -18.36
CA THR A 32 -11.60 -4.28 -19.46
C THR A 32 -11.48 -2.80 -19.13
N HIS A 33 -10.99 -2.46 -17.94
CA HIS A 33 -10.79 -1.08 -17.53
C HIS A 33 -9.76 -0.38 -18.43
N SER A 34 -10.01 0.87 -18.81
CA SER A 34 -9.14 1.61 -19.75
C SER A 34 -7.69 1.79 -19.28
N GLN A 35 -7.46 1.75 -17.96
CA GLN A 35 -6.10 1.79 -17.38
C GLN A 35 -5.25 0.56 -17.71
N VAL A 36 -5.86 -0.59 -18.01
CA VAL A 36 -5.12 -1.81 -18.38
C VAL A 36 -4.32 -1.54 -19.65
N GLU A 37 -4.97 -1.00 -20.68
CA GLU A 37 -4.28 -0.67 -21.92
C GLU A 37 -3.25 0.45 -21.72
N ALA A 38 -3.55 1.44 -20.88
CA ALA A 38 -2.61 2.49 -20.53
C ALA A 38 -1.33 1.90 -19.88
N ILE A 39 -1.45 0.97 -18.93
CA ILE A 39 -0.29 0.33 -18.28
C ILE A 39 0.57 -0.40 -19.31
N LYS A 40 -0.03 -1.10 -20.28
CA LYS A 40 0.73 -1.75 -21.36
C LYS A 40 1.46 -0.75 -22.25
N GLU A 41 0.80 0.33 -22.66
CA GLU A 41 1.42 1.39 -23.47
C GLU A 41 2.64 1.97 -22.73
N PHE A 42 2.50 2.26 -21.44
CA PHE A 42 3.59 2.77 -20.62
C PHE A 42 4.69 1.74 -20.35
N TRP A 43 4.34 0.47 -20.25
CA TRP A 43 5.30 -0.62 -20.15
C TRP A 43 6.16 -0.72 -21.42
N GLN A 44 5.55 -0.67 -22.60
CA GLN A 44 6.29 -0.68 -23.87
C GLN A 44 7.19 0.54 -24.00
N GLU A 45 6.72 1.71 -23.59
CA GLU A 45 7.54 2.92 -23.56
C GLU A 45 8.72 2.79 -22.59
N PHE A 46 8.51 2.20 -21.40
CA PHE A 46 9.57 1.91 -20.44
C PHE A 46 10.65 0.99 -21.03
N LEU A 47 10.26 -0.11 -21.68
CA LEU A 47 11.21 -1.03 -22.32
C LEU A 47 12.00 -0.34 -23.44
N ARG A 48 11.34 0.52 -24.23
CA ARG A 48 11.94 1.24 -25.36
C ARG A 48 12.93 2.32 -24.90
N GLN A 49 12.62 3.02 -23.81
CA GLN A 49 13.45 4.09 -23.25
C GLN A 49 14.57 3.57 -22.35
N SER A 50 14.34 2.42 -21.69
CA SER A 50 15.31 1.80 -20.80
C SER A 50 16.58 1.41 -21.56
N ARG A 51 17.68 2.04 -21.19
CA ARG A 51 19.03 1.76 -21.74
C ARG A 51 19.82 0.80 -20.87
N GLN A 52 19.36 0.58 -19.64
CA GLN A 52 20.01 -0.33 -18.71
C GLN A 52 19.82 -1.78 -19.15
N PRO A 53 20.77 -2.68 -18.84
CA PRO A 53 20.58 -4.12 -19.04
C PRO A 53 19.42 -4.64 -18.17
N SER A 54 18.87 -5.80 -18.52
CA SER A 54 17.65 -6.32 -17.87
C SER A 54 17.80 -6.57 -16.36
N ASP A 55 18.99 -6.92 -15.89
CA ASP A 55 19.33 -7.09 -14.47
C ASP A 55 19.40 -5.76 -13.69
N LYS A 56 19.39 -4.64 -14.41
CA LYS A 56 19.29 -3.26 -13.89
C LYS A 56 17.93 -2.62 -14.17
N ARG A 57 16.92 -3.42 -14.50
CA ARG A 57 15.52 -2.99 -14.56
C ARG A 57 14.76 -3.64 -13.41
N ILE A 58 13.85 -2.88 -12.80
CA ILE A 58 13.04 -3.39 -11.70
C ILE A 58 11.63 -2.82 -11.75
N VAL A 59 10.65 -3.65 -11.41
CA VAL A 59 9.26 -3.27 -11.24
C VAL A 59 8.91 -3.23 -9.75
N LEU A 60 8.40 -2.09 -9.29
CA LEU A 60 7.89 -1.92 -7.94
C LEU A 60 6.36 -1.96 -7.96
N ILE A 61 5.78 -2.82 -7.14
CA ILE A 61 4.34 -3.05 -7.06
C ILE A 61 3.79 -2.92 -5.64
N GLU A 62 2.51 -2.61 -5.53
CA GLU A 62 1.77 -2.87 -4.30
C GLU A 62 1.52 -4.38 -4.11
N ARG A 63 1.67 -4.83 -2.87
CA ARG A 63 1.49 -6.22 -2.40
C ARG A 63 2.62 -7.16 -2.82
N THR A 64 2.72 -8.29 -2.11
CA THR A 64 3.78 -9.27 -2.29
C THR A 64 3.81 -9.82 -3.73
N PRO A 65 4.99 -9.94 -4.36
CA PRO A 65 5.14 -10.66 -5.62
C PRO A 65 4.66 -12.11 -5.48
N VAL A 66 3.99 -12.62 -6.50
CA VAL A 66 3.47 -14.00 -6.51
C VAL A 66 4.17 -14.82 -7.57
N ASP A 67 4.50 -16.08 -7.28
CA ASP A 67 5.36 -16.91 -8.13
C ASP A 67 4.73 -17.33 -9.46
N THR A 68 3.41 -17.47 -9.55
CA THR A 68 2.72 -17.95 -10.77
C THR A 68 1.55 -17.04 -11.15
N LEU A 69 1.45 -16.75 -12.44
CA LEU A 69 0.35 -16.00 -13.06
C LEU A 69 0.01 -16.68 -14.38
N ASP A 70 -1.16 -17.32 -14.45
CA ASP A 70 -1.53 -18.18 -15.58
C ASP A 70 -1.86 -17.37 -16.85
N SER A 71 -2.43 -16.17 -16.70
CA SER A 71 -2.72 -15.24 -17.79
C SER A 71 -2.85 -13.81 -17.27
N LEU A 72 -2.73 -12.83 -18.15
CA LEU A 72 -2.95 -11.42 -17.82
C LEU A 72 -4.33 -11.18 -17.21
N GLY A 73 -5.39 -11.76 -17.80
CA GLY A 73 -6.76 -11.60 -17.29
C GLY A 73 -6.92 -12.14 -15.87
N GLN A 74 -6.35 -13.32 -15.57
CA GLN A 74 -6.38 -13.88 -14.21
C GLN A 74 -5.53 -13.06 -13.23
N ALA A 75 -4.40 -12.51 -13.69
CA ALA A 75 -3.57 -11.64 -12.88
C ALA A 75 -4.33 -10.38 -12.45
N ILE A 76 -5.06 -9.74 -13.38
CA ILE A 76 -5.87 -8.55 -13.11
C ILE A 76 -7.07 -8.87 -12.22
N ILE A 77 -7.80 -9.96 -12.50
CA ILE A 77 -8.96 -10.34 -11.67
C ILE A 77 -8.55 -10.57 -10.21
N LYS A 78 -7.40 -11.22 -10.00
CA LYS A 78 -6.96 -11.63 -8.66
C LYS A 78 -6.21 -10.52 -7.90
N TYR A 79 -5.41 -9.73 -8.61
CA TYR A 79 -4.48 -8.78 -7.99
C TYR A 79 -4.63 -7.33 -8.48
N GLY A 80 -5.51 -7.08 -9.44
CA GLY A 80 -5.69 -5.77 -10.06
C GLY A 80 -4.49 -5.37 -10.91
N GLU A 81 -4.16 -4.09 -10.88
CA GLU A 81 -3.07 -3.50 -11.66
C GLU A 81 -1.69 -4.02 -11.23
N SER A 82 -1.52 -4.40 -9.95
CA SER A 82 -0.27 -5.05 -9.53
C SER A 82 -0.13 -6.44 -10.13
N GLY A 83 -1.23 -7.12 -10.47
CA GLY A 83 -1.20 -8.37 -11.22
C GLY A 83 -0.75 -8.17 -12.66
N GLU A 84 -1.24 -7.13 -13.32
CA GLU A 84 -0.81 -6.76 -14.67
C GLU A 84 0.69 -6.41 -14.72
N ALA A 85 1.15 -5.53 -13.83
CA ALA A 85 2.56 -5.14 -13.77
C ALA A 85 3.48 -6.35 -13.54
N GLN A 86 3.09 -7.26 -12.65
CA GLN A 86 3.81 -8.52 -12.42
C GLN A 86 3.84 -9.41 -13.65
N TRP A 87 2.71 -9.59 -14.31
CA TRP A 87 2.61 -10.43 -15.50
C TRP A 87 3.51 -9.89 -16.62
N LEU A 88 3.49 -8.58 -16.86
CA LEU A 88 4.32 -7.90 -17.86
C LEU A 88 5.82 -8.04 -17.55
N ALA A 89 6.23 -7.76 -16.32
CA ALA A 89 7.63 -7.89 -15.89
C ALA A 89 8.17 -9.31 -16.08
N ARG A 90 7.35 -10.33 -15.85
CA ARG A 90 7.73 -11.74 -16.02
C ARG A 90 7.92 -12.14 -17.48
N GLN A 91 7.14 -11.58 -18.40
CA GLN A 91 7.34 -11.86 -19.83
C GLN A 91 8.74 -11.41 -20.29
N GLU A 92 9.29 -10.38 -19.66
CA GLU A 92 10.59 -9.78 -19.99
C GLU A 92 11.72 -10.21 -19.04
N ASN A 93 11.45 -11.15 -18.11
CA ASN A 93 12.39 -11.59 -17.08
C ASN A 93 12.99 -10.41 -16.26
N ILE A 94 12.16 -9.41 -15.95
CA ILE A 94 12.52 -8.24 -15.13
C ILE A 94 12.15 -8.50 -13.66
N ASN A 95 13.05 -8.12 -12.75
CA ASN A 95 12.86 -8.29 -11.31
C ASN A 95 11.65 -7.51 -10.80
N ILE A 96 10.94 -8.09 -9.83
CA ILE A 96 9.76 -7.49 -9.20
C ILE A 96 9.99 -7.42 -7.70
N GLU A 97 9.69 -6.27 -7.10
CA GLU A 97 9.81 -6.07 -5.67
C GLU A 97 8.58 -5.33 -5.11
N CYS A 98 8.18 -5.69 -3.89
CA CYS A 98 7.26 -4.89 -3.08
C CYS A 98 8.09 -4.17 -2.00
N PRO A 99 8.36 -2.86 -2.15
CA PRO A 99 9.18 -2.10 -1.20
C PRO A 99 8.43 -1.78 0.11
N GLU A 100 7.18 -2.20 0.25
CA GLU A 100 6.41 -1.92 1.47
C GLU A 100 6.91 -2.73 2.68
N PRO A 101 6.91 -2.13 3.88
CA PRO A 101 7.33 -2.80 5.08
C PRO A 101 6.34 -3.91 5.45
N SER A 102 6.85 -5.01 6.02
CA SER A 102 6.01 -6.08 6.55
C SER A 102 5.04 -5.54 7.62
N LEU A 103 3.91 -6.22 7.82
CA LEU A 103 2.96 -5.81 8.87
C LEU A 103 3.61 -5.82 10.27
N GLU A 104 4.55 -6.71 10.52
CA GLU A 104 5.33 -6.71 11.77
C GLU A 104 6.19 -5.44 11.90
N THR A 105 6.89 -5.05 10.83
CA THR A 105 7.69 -3.82 10.79
C THR A 105 6.80 -2.59 11.00
N GLN A 106 5.64 -2.53 10.34
CA GLN A 106 4.67 -1.46 10.55
C GLN A 106 4.24 -1.38 12.02
N ARG A 107 3.94 -2.51 12.66
CA ARG A 107 3.59 -2.53 14.10
C ARG A 107 4.73 -2.04 14.98
N LYS A 108 5.97 -2.47 14.73
CA LYS A 108 7.15 -2.02 15.50
C LYS A 108 7.31 -0.50 15.43
N VAL A 109 7.34 0.06 14.22
CA VAL A 109 7.47 1.52 14.02
C VAL A 109 6.29 2.30 14.61
N LEU A 110 5.08 1.73 14.61
CA LEU A 110 3.94 2.35 15.29
C LEU A 110 4.09 2.32 16.81
N CYS A 111 4.54 1.20 17.40
CA CYS A 111 4.72 1.07 18.85
C CYS A 111 5.91 1.88 19.38
N GLU A 112 6.86 2.25 18.52
CA GLU A 112 7.91 3.24 18.84
C GLU A 112 7.35 4.67 18.93
N LYS A 113 6.23 4.95 18.26
CA LYS A 113 5.61 6.29 18.17
C LYS A 113 4.38 6.48 19.07
N PHE A 114 3.68 5.39 19.38
CA PHE A 114 2.41 5.40 20.07
C PHE A 114 2.33 4.23 21.07
N ASP A 115 1.49 4.37 22.09
CA ASP A 115 1.27 3.31 23.06
C ASP A 115 0.77 2.01 22.40
N SER A 116 1.40 0.88 22.70
CA SER A 116 1.06 -0.43 22.12
C SER A 116 -0.43 -0.78 22.22
N PRO A 117 -1.14 -0.53 23.35
CA PRO A 117 -2.59 -0.76 23.43
C PRO A 117 -3.39 0.05 22.41
N ALA A 118 -3.02 1.32 22.20
CA ALA A 118 -3.67 2.19 21.22
C ALA A 118 -3.41 1.70 19.78
N VAL A 119 -2.18 1.25 19.50
CA VAL A 119 -1.81 0.67 18.20
C VAL A 119 -2.62 -0.59 17.91
N ALA A 120 -2.66 -1.54 18.84
CA ALA A 120 -3.43 -2.77 18.70
C ALA A 120 -4.92 -2.47 18.48
N TYR A 121 -5.50 -1.56 19.27
CA TYR A 121 -6.89 -1.13 19.12
C TYR A 121 -7.14 -0.53 17.72
N ALA A 122 -6.31 0.42 17.30
CA ALA A 122 -6.44 1.10 16.01
C ALA A 122 -6.36 0.13 14.81
N LEU A 123 -5.45 -0.85 14.88
CA LEU A 123 -5.34 -1.88 13.85
C LEU A 123 -6.56 -2.81 13.84
N ILE A 124 -7.13 -3.16 15.00
CA ILE A 124 -8.37 -3.94 15.07
C ILE A 124 -9.53 -3.17 14.42
N VAL A 125 -9.80 -1.92 14.86
CA VAL A 125 -10.95 -1.16 14.34
C VAL A 125 -10.80 -0.80 12.86
N ARG A 126 -9.56 -0.56 12.38
CA ARG A 126 -9.30 -0.37 10.94
C ARG A 126 -9.74 -1.59 10.12
N ASN A 127 -9.47 -2.79 10.62
CA ASN A 127 -9.85 -4.02 9.94
C ASN A 127 -11.37 -4.28 10.01
N LEU A 128 -12.01 -3.93 11.12
CA LEU A 128 -13.47 -3.93 11.20
C LEU A 128 -14.09 -2.94 10.21
N ASN A 129 -13.48 -1.77 10.01
CA ASN A 129 -13.94 -0.80 9.01
C ASN A 129 -13.78 -1.33 7.57
N ALA A 130 -12.74 -2.13 7.31
CA ALA A 130 -12.62 -2.82 6.03
C ALA A 130 -13.70 -3.92 5.88
N TRP A 131 -13.98 -4.68 6.93
CA TRP A 131 -15.03 -5.69 6.95
C TRP A 131 -16.42 -5.10 6.68
N ILE A 132 -16.77 -3.99 7.34
CA ILE A 132 -18.10 -3.36 7.22
C ILE A 132 -18.36 -2.73 5.84
N LYS A 133 -17.33 -2.62 5.00
CA LYS A 133 -17.46 -2.11 3.63
C LYS A 133 -17.63 -3.21 2.58
N ARG A 134 -17.48 -4.49 2.96
CA ARG A 134 -17.61 -5.62 2.01
C ARG A 134 -19.06 -5.84 1.59
N THR A 135 -19.27 -6.32 0.37
CA THR A 135 -20.62 -6.74 -0.11
C THR A 135 -21.10 -7.99 0.62
N THR A 136 -20.21 -8.97 0.79
CA THR A 136 -20.47 -10.21 1.54
C THR A 136 -19.66 -10.21 2.83
N ARG A 137 -20.32 -10.43 3.96
CA ARG A 137 -19.73 -10.33 5.30
C ARG A 137 -20.03 -11.57 6.13
N SER A 138 -19.04 -12.02 6.88
CA SER A 138 -19.26 -12.89 8.04
C SER A 138 -19.99 -12.11 9.15
N PRO A 139 -20.61 -12.77 10.14
CA PRO A 139 -21.16 -12.11 11.33
C PRO A 139 -20.12 -11.23 12.04
N PHE A 140 -20.56 -10.13 12.65
CA PHE A 140 -19.68 -9.15 13.30
C PHE A 140 -18.77 -9.80 14.35
N GLU A 141 -19.33 -10.59 15.27
CA GLU A 141 -18.57 -11.26 16.33
C GLU A 141 -17.49 -12.19 15.77
N SER A 142 -17.75 -12.87 14.65
CA SER A 142 -16.75 -13.70 13.96
C SER A 142 -15.61 -12.85 13.38
N ALA A 143 -15.95 -11.72 12.76
CA ALA A 143 -14.95 -10.78 12.22
C ALA A 143 -14.10 -10.14 13.32
N LEU A 144 -14.73 -9.79 14.45
CA LEU A 144 -14.07 -9.27 15.64
C LEU A 144 -13.09 -10.29 16.22
N ALA A 145 -13.57 -11.51 16.50
CA ALA A 145 -12.73 -12.58 17.03
C ALA A 145 -11.55 -12.90 16.12
N GLN A 146 -11.78 -12.98 14.80
CA GLN A 146 -10.71 -13.22 13.82
C GLN A 146 -9.67 -12.10 13.82
N THR A 147 -10.12 -10.85 13.87
CA THR A 147 -9.21 -9.69 13.85
C THR A 147 -8.37 -9.63 15.12
N ILE A 148 -8.99 -9.84 16.29
CA ILE A 148 -8.27 -9.90 17.58
C ILE A 148 -7.28 -11.06 17.57
N SER A 149 -7.69 -12.25 17.14
CA SER A 149 -6.79 -13.42 17.06
C SER A 149 -5.59 -13.17 16.15
N ARG A 150 -5.78 -12.44 15.04
CA ARG A 150 -4.66 -12.06 14.18
C ARG A 150 -3.72 -11.06 14.85
N GLU A 151 -4.24 -10.05 15.54
CA GLU A 151 -3.39 -9.08 16.25
C GLU A 151 -2.73 -9.70 17.49
N ALA A 152 -3.35 -10.69 18.14
CA ALA A 152 -2.75 -11.44 19.24
C ALA A 152 -1.44 -12.14 18.87
N LYS A 153 -1.26 -12.52 17.60
CA LYS A 153 -0.01 -13.11 17.09
C LYS A 153 1.19 -12.14 17.10
N ALA A 154 0.94 -10.85 17.33
CA ALA A 154 1.99 -9.82 17.42
C ALA A 154 2.29 -9.43 18.88
N GLU A 155 2.01 -10.31 19.85
CA GLU A 155 2.23 -10.06 21.29
C GLU A 155 3.66 -9.62 21.63
N ASP A 156 4.67 -10.19 20.96
CA ASP A 156 6.07 -9.81 21.16
C ASP A 156 6.35 -8.36 20.75
N VAL A 157 5.62 -7.84 19.77
CA VAL A 157 5.72 -6.45 19.32
C VAL A 157 4.96 -5.54 20.27
N TYR A 158 3.74 -5.94 20.67
CA TYR A 158 2.90 -5.14 21.55
C TYR A 158 3.32 -5.15 23.02
N LYS A 159 4.07 -6.17 23.46
CA LYS A 159 4.37 -6.47 24.87
C LYS A 159 3.15 -6.82 25.71
N PHE A 160 2.06 -7.21 25.05
CA PHE A 160 0.87 -7.81 25.65
C PHE A 160 0.07 -8.54 24.56
N THR A 161 -0.85 -9.40 24.96
CA THR A 161 -1.71 -10.15 24.04
C THR A 161 -3.11 -9.53 23.99
N PRO A 162 -3.54 -8.92 22.87
CA PRO A 162 -4.91 -8.47 22.70
C PRO A 162 -5.93 -9.60 22.90
N THR A 163 -6.86 -9.42 23.82
CA THR A 163 -8.00 -10.32 24.05
C THR A 163 -9.33 -9.62 23.75
N LEU A 164 -10.41 -10.39 23.61
CA LEU A 164 -11.76 -9.83 23.43
C LEU A 164 -12.19 -8.98 24.63
N GLU A 165 -11.89 -9.44 25.84
CA GLU A 165 -12.18 -8.71 27.08
C GLU A 165 -11.41 -7.39 27.13
N TRP A 166 -10.10 -7.43 26.89
CA TRP A 166 -9.27 -6.22 26.81
C TRP A 166 -9.82 -5.25 25.78
N PHE A 167 -10.12 -5.73 24.57
CA PHE A 167 -10.58 -4.87 23.48
C PHE A 167 -11.92 -4.20 23.82
N ARG A 168 -12.87 -4.94 24.41
CA ARG A 168 -14.17 -4.37 24.84
C ARG A 168 -14.00 -3.35 25.96
N GLY A 169 -13.14 -3.63 26.95
CA GLY A 169 -12.82 -2.69 28.02
C GLY A 169 -12.16 -1.41 27.50
N TYR A 170 -11.17 -1.56 26.62
CA TYR A 170 -10.46 -0.43 26.01
C TYR A 170 -11.39 0.42 25.13
N HIS A 171 -12.26 -0.23 24.34
CA HIS A 171 -13.28 0.44 23.55
C HIS A 171 -14.22 1.27 24.44
N LYS A 172 -14.74 0.65 25.51
CA LYS A 172 -15.65 1.32 26.46
C LYS A 172 -15.00 2.51 27.14
N ASN A 173 -13.72 2.41 27.49
CA ASN A 173 -12.98 3.52 28.10
C ASN A 173 -12.81 4.71 27.14
N LEU A 174 -12.62 4.45 25.85
CA LEU A 174 -12.43 5.51 24.85
C LEU A 174 -13.75 6.13 24.35
N PHE A 175 -14.79 5.30 24.17
CA PHE A 175 -15.99 5.68 23.41
C PHE A 175 -17.30 5.35 24.12
N GLY A 176 -17.27 4.85 25.36
CA GLY A 176 -18.47 4.45 26.10
C GLY A 176 -19.21 3.29 25.41
N ASP A 177 -20.53 3.42 25.27
CA ASP A 177 -21.40 2.40 24.70
C ASP A 177 -21.61 2.53 23.18
N GLN A 178 -20.71 3.25 22.49
CA GLN A 178 -20.74 3.33 21.02
C GLN A 178 -20.60 1.93 20.40
N LYS A 179 -21.31 1.70 19.29
CA LYS A 179 -21.32 0.38 18.64
C LYS A 179 -20.36 0.35 17.48
N LEU A 180 -19.44 -0.61 17.48
CA LEU A 180 -18.51 -0.85 16.36
C LEU A 180 -19.21 -1.37 15.09
N GLU A 181 -20.46 -1.83 15.20
CA GLU A 181 -21.31 -2.16 14.06
C GLU A 181 -21.90 -0.92 13.37
N ASP A 182 -21.85 0.26 13.99
CA ASP A 182 -22.24 1.51 13.32
C ASP A 182 -21.12 1.94 12.37
N ALA A 183 -21.37 1.78 11.06
CA ALA A 183 -20.43 2.14 10.01
C ALA A 183 -20.01 3.61 10.04
N ARG A 184 -20.88 4.53 10.45
CA ARG A 184 -20.55 5.96 10.55
C ARG A 184 -19.61 6.21 11.71
N PHE A 185 -19.90 5.62 12.87
CA PHE A 185 -19.01 5.72 14.03
C PHE A 185 -17.64 5.11 13.71
N LEU A 186 -17.62 3.89 13.17
CA LEU A 186 -16.38 3.20 12.84
C LEU A 186 -15.56 3.97 11.78
N ALA A 187 -16.22 4.56 10.78
CA ALA A 187 -15.56 5.46 9.83
C ALA A 187 -15.00 6.71 10.51
N SER A 188 -15.73 7.33 11.44
CA SER A 188 -15.29 8.55 12.13
C SER A 188 -13.97 8.36 12.88
N ILE A 189 -13.74 7.18 13.48
CA ILE A 189 -12.53 6.87 14.24
C ILE A 189 -11.43 6.18 13.42
N THR A 190 -11.70 5.84 12.15
CA THR A 190 -10.72 5.14 11.29
C THR A 190 -10.35 5.86 10.01
N ASP A 191 -11.08 6.90 9.62
CA ASP A 191 -10.74 7.67 8.44
C ASP A 191 -9.54 8.58 8.73
N PRO A 192 -8.41 8.45 8.02
CA PRO A 192 -7.22 9.25 8.28
C PRO A 192 -7.43 10.75 7.99
N ARG A 193 -8.47 11.13 7.24
CA ARG A 193 -8.81 12.55 7.00
C ARG A 193 -9.28 13.28 8.26
N TYR A 194 -9.64 12.51 9.28
CA TYR A 194 -10.03 13.02 10.59
C TYR A 194 -8.90 12.82 11.62
N SER A 195 -7.62 12.90 11.21
CA SER A 195 -6.45 12.67 12.08
C SER A 195 -6.46 13.52 13.35
N GLU A 196 -7.03 14.72 13.31
CA GLU A 196 -7.11 15.59 14.48
C GLU A 196 -8.17 15.13 15.51
N ASN A 197 -9.06 14.22 15.14
CA ASN A 197 -10.23 13.87 15.95
C ASN A 197 -9.96 12.78 17.00
N SER A 198 -8.98 11.89 16.78
CA SER A 198 -8.62 10.87 17.77
C SER A 198 -7.22 10.29 17.59
N GLN A 199 -6.66 9.72 18.67
CA GLN A 199 -5.41 8.95 18.62
C GLN A 199 -5.48 7.79 17.61
N THR A 200 -6.65 7.16 17.48
CA THR A 200 -6.91 6.10 16.47
C THR A 200 -6.70 6.62 15.05
N ASN A 201 -7.25 7.79 14.71
CA ASN A 201 -7.07 8.39 13.38
C ASN A 201 -5.60 8.75 13.12
N LYS A 202 -4.87 9.28 14.12
CA LYS A 202 -3.43 9.58 14.02
C LYS A 202 -2.59 8.34 13.74
N ILE A 203 -2.87 7.24 14.45
CA ILE A 203 -2.20 5.95 14.24
C ILE A 203 -2.47 5.44 12.82
N ILE A 204 -3.72 5.49 12.36
CA ILE A 204 -4.09 5.02 11.02
C ILE A 204 -3.46 5.88 9.92
N ALA A 205 -3.42 7.21 10.08
CA ALA A 205 -2.71 8.10 9.16
C ALA A 205 -1.21 7.78 9.10
N SER A 206 -0.60 7.46 10.24
CA SER A 206 0.83 7.11 10.34
C SER A 206 1.20 5.85 9.57
N ILE A 207 0.28 4.90 9.38
CA ILE A 207 0.51 3.69 8.56
C ILE A 207 0.90 4.08 7.13
N THR A 208 0.16 5.01 6.53
CA THR A 208 0.43 5.47 5.15
C THR A 208 1.77 6.19 5.07
N GLN A 209 2.10 7.02 6.07
CA GLN A 209 3.40 7.71 6.12
C GLN A 209 4.56 6.71 6.23
N ILE A 210 4.42 5.67 7.05
CA ILE A 210 5.43 4.60 7.19
C ILE A 210 5.63 3.89 5.84
N ARG A 211 4.54 3.46 5.18
CA ARG A 211 4.61 2.81 3.86
C ARG A 211 5.31 3.70 2.83
N ASN A 212 4.93 4.98 2.75
CA ASN A 212 5.54 5.95 1.83
C ASN A 212 7.03 6.15 2.07
N GLY A 213 7.46 6.23 3.33
CA GLY A 213 8.88 6.37 3.67
C GLY A 213 9.71 5.19 3.16
N TYR A 214 9.24 3.96 3.35
CA TYR A 214 9.91 2.76 2.86
C TYR A 214 9.95 2.70 1.32
N ILE A 215 8.82 2.98 0.66
CA ILE A 215 8.74 3.04 -0.81
C ILE A 215 9.75 4.06 -1.36
N LEU A 216 9.76 5.28 -0.81
CA LEU A 216 10.64 6.34 -1.25
C LEU A 216 12.12 6.00 -1.06
N ASN A 217 12.48 5.50 0.13
CA ASN A 217 13.86 5.13 0.42
C ASN A 217 14.34 4.04 -0.54
N ARG A 218 13.50 3.03 -0.79
CA ARG A 218 13.86 1.95 -1.72
C ARG A 218 14.04 2.45 -3.15
N ILE A 219 13.17 3.35 -3.62
CA ILE A 219 13.34 4.01 -4.93
C ILE A 219 14.67 4.78 -4.98
N LYS A 220 14.97 5.58 -3.96
CA LYS A 220 16.23 6.35 -3.87
C LYS A 220 17.46 5.42 -3.88
N ASP A 221 17.40 4.28 -3.21
CA ASP A 221 18.49 3.30 -3.19
C ASP A 221 18.68 2.62 -4.55
N LEU A 222 17.60 2.17 -5.20
CA LEU A 222 17.64 1.61 -6.54
C LEU A 222 18.18 2.62 -7.56
N TRP A 223 17.76 3.88 -7.46
CA TRP A 223 18.26 4.97 -8.29
C TRP A 223 19.77 5.16 -8.13
N LYS A 224 20.28 5.22 -6.89
CA LYS A 224 21.73 5.30 -6.63
C LYS A 224 22.51 4.11 -7.18
N LEU A 225 21.89 2.93 -7.23
CA LEU A 225 22.49 1.69 -7.73
C LEU A 225 22.42 1.55 -9.27
N GLY A 226 21.93 2.55 -9.98
CA GLY A 226 21.92 2.55 -11.45
C GLY A 226 20.71 1.86 -12.08
N PHE A 227 19.64 1.60 -11.32
CA PHE A 227 18.46 0.92 -11.86
C PHE A 227 17.54 1.85 -12.66
N ASP A 228 16.93 1.29 -13.70
CA ASP A 228 15.69 1.79 -14.28
C ASP A 228 14.50 1.20 -13.51
N VAL A 229 13.55 2.03 -13.11
CA VAL A 229 12.50 1.67 -12.15
C VAL A 229 11.13 1.92 -12.76
N PHE A 230 10.31 0.89 -12.88
CA PHE A 230 8.91 0.98 -13.28
C PHE A 230 8.00 0.76 -12.06
N ILE A 231 7.08 1.67 -11.78
CA ILE A 231 6.29 1.67 -10.54
C ILE A 231 4.80 1.72 -10.89
N VAL A 232 4.03 0.78 -10.35
CA VAL A 232 2.57 0.76 -10.47
C VAL A 232 1.96 0.75 -9.07
N TYR A 233 1.45 1.90 -8.66
CA TYR A 233 0.95 2.17 -7.30
C TYR A 233 -0.26 3.08 -7.37
N GLY A 234 -1.14 3.00 -6.36
CA GLY A 234 -2.29 3.88 -6.22
C GLY A 234 -1.88 5.35 -6.27
N ARG A 235 -2.69 6.18 -6.94
CA ARG A 235 -2.42 7.61 -7.17
C ARG A 235 -2.02 8.38 -5.90
N GLY A 236 -2.60 8.03 -4.75
CA GLY A 236 -2.25 8.67 -3.47
C GLY A 236 -0.78 8.51 -3.06
N HIS A 237 -0.12 7.41 -3.45
CA HIS A 237 1.32 7.24 -3.26
C HIS A 237 2.11 8.19 -4.17
N LEU A 238 1.75 8.27 -5.45
CA LEU A 238 2.40 9.18 -6.40
C LEU A 238 2.32 10.63 -5.94
N ASP A 239 1.14 11.10 -5.54
CA ASP A 239 0.93 12.49 -5.13
C ASP A 239 1.79 12.87 -3.92
N ILE A 240 1.98 11.95 -2.98
CA ILE A 240 2.82 12.19 -1.78
C ILE A 240 4.32 12.13 -2.12
N LEU A 241 4.73 11.20 -2.99
CA LEU A 241 6.14 10.95 -3.27
C LEU A 241 6.73 11.87 -4.34
N ARG A 242 5.90 12.44 -5.22
CA ARG A 242 6.31 13.26 -6.37
C ARG A 242 7.33 14.35 -6.02
N PRO A 243 7.15 15.19 -4.97
CA PRO A 243 8.10 16.27 -4.67
C PRO A 243 9.52 15.79 -4.33
N ASP A 244 9.64 14.63 -3.69
CA ASP A 244 10.93 14.01 -3.38
C ASP A 244 11.55 13.33 -4.60
N LEU A 245 10.72 12.68 -5.42
CA LEU A 245 11.18 11.98 -6.61
C LEU A 245 11.71 12.96 -7.65
N GLU A 246 11.04 14.10 -7.88
CA GLU A 246 11.47 15.11 -8.86
C GLU A 246 12.89 15.64 -8.60
N GLN A 247 13.37 15.59 -7.35
CA GLN A 247 14.74 15.96 -6.99
C GLN A 247 15.81 14.99 -7.51
N LEU A 248 15.44 13.77 -7.92
CA LEU A 248 16.35 12.78 -8.50
C LEU A 248 16.92 13.23 -9.85
N THR A 249 16.28 14.19 -10.52
CA THR A 249 16.79 14.78 -11.78
C THR A 249 18.04 15.64 -11.59
N ILE A 250 18.32 16.10 -10.37
CA ILE A 250 19.37 17.06 -10.06
C ILE A 250 20.72 16.36 -9.77
N ILE A 251 20.73 15.03 -9.59
CA ILE A 251 21.89 14.21 -9.17
C ILE A 251 22.50 13.45 -10.36
#